data_AF-A0A850ADW4-F1
#
_entry.id   AF-A0A850ADW4-F1
#
_cell.length_a   1.000
_cell.length_b   1.000
_cell.length_c   1.000
_cell.angle_alpha   90.00
_cell.angle_beta   90.00
_cell.angle_gamma   90.00
#
_symmetry.space_group_name_H-M   'P 1'
#
loop_
_entity.id
_entity.type
_entity.pdbx_description
1 polymer ?
#
loop_
_entity_poly.entity_id
_entity_poly.type
_entity_poly.pdbx_seq_one_letter_code
_entity_poly.pdbx_strand_id
1 'polypeptide(L)'
;MGKRDALKVLGSLLLLLLAPSVEAQNCWAPDDIQPPDPAVAKSAPAAEWMQDLKAAGAVLKSIRTLQTLPEIRLRNNMYLGYPMPGFGNTARVSANLYPPHTWEGPCGLKKGADYFTKAHLHVSFNEPRNIFNNHSYAVRDEQLDAYLEPQALERVGEEILYSHRAVILTPDRLAPWVPVTVEEYLRFKEREAQKELANIEKTLSEMINPEDTSGEAEAMLREFEKTDPAQAKQLRKMIEENKKTREASIAESLPEVRRQVEEKQRYLADLNGYIAKLSPRERGAQAVLELNSGEGRYGMAPAGSAGRGKLVKLNPALSQGEKAARRIQLIVLQSFANDPSLGEPMTRALREVDYAELRRLIR
;
A
#
# COMPACT_ATOMS: atom_id res chain seq x y z
N MET A 1 -36.36 -78.92 -51.08
CA MET A 1 -36.80 -78.66 -49.68
C MET A 1 -35.63 -78.01 -48.94
N GLY A 2 -35.59 -76.67 -48.93
CA GLY A 2 -34.53 -75.87 -48.31
C GLY A 2 -35.10 -75.02 -47.18
N LYS A 3 -34.45 -75.05 -46.02
CA LYS A 3 -34.85 -74.43 -44.76
C LYS A 3 -34.76 -72.90 -44.82
N ARG A 4 -35.74 -72.25 -44.18
CA ARG A 4 -35.75 -70.85 -43.74
C ARG A 4 -34.71 -70.67 -42.62
N ASP A 5 -34.07 -69.50 -42.57
CA ASP A 5 -33.64 -68.75 -41.37
C ASP A 5 -33.16 -67.36 -41.86
N ALA A 6 -33.93 -66.29 -41.67
CA ALA A 6 -33.92 -65.40 -40.51
C ALA A 6 -32.63 -64.55 -40.41
N LEU A 7 -32.71 -63.27 -40.79
CA LEU A 7 -32.02 -62.19 -40.07
C LEU A 7 -32.65 -60.83 -40.43
N LYS A 8 -33.49 -60.33 -39.52
CA LYS A 8 -33.82 -58.91 -39.35
C LYS A 8 -33.00 -58.42 -38.16
N VAL A 9 -32.14 -57.42 -38.33
CA VAL A 9 -31.61 -56.56 -37.26
C VAL A 9 -31.47 -55.16 -37.87
N LEU A 10 -32.50 -54.31 -37.77
CA LEU A 10 -32.61 -53.23 -36.79
C LEU A 10 -31.30 -52.42 -36.63
N GLY A 11 -31.00 -51.60 -37.64
CA GLY A 11 -30.11 -50.45 -37.51
C GLY A 11 -30.79 -49.37 -36.69
N SER A 12 -30.74 -49.49 -35.36
CA SER A 12 -31.17 -48.43 -34.45
C SER A 12 -30.11 -47.34 -34.42
N LEU A 13 -30.49 -46.22 -35.01
CA LEU A 13 -30.02 -44.86 -34.78
C LEU A 13 -29.54 -44.65 -33.32
N LEU A 14 -28.24 -44.83 -33.08
CA LEU A 14 -27.58 -44.32 -31.88
C LEU A 14 -26.90 -42.99 -32.27
N LEU A 15 -27.72 -41.96 -32.52
CA LEU A 15 -27.27 -40.57 -32.43
C LEU A 15 -27.01 -40.31 -30.94
N LEU A 16 -25.84 -40.74 -30.47
CA LEU A 16 -25.21 -40.19 -29.28
C LEU A 16 -25.12 -38.69 -29.53
N LEU A 17 -26.02 -37.96 -28.88
CA LEU A 17 -25.87 -36.56 -28.55
C LEU A 17 -24.53 -36.40 -27.82
N LEU A 18 -23.47 -36.22 -28.59
CA LEU A 18 -22.29 -35.47 -28.17
C LEU A 18 -22.76 -34.02 -28.02
N ALA A 19 -23.58 -33.76 -27.00
CA ALA A 19 -23.60 -32.44 -26.43
C ALA A 19 -22.14 -32.23 -25.97
N PRO A 20 -21.42 -31.23 -26.50
CA PRO A 20 -20.21 -30.81 -25.81
C PRO A 20 -20.70 -30.46 -24.42
N SER A 21 -20.31 -31.25 -23.42
CA SER A 21 -20.21 -30.74 -22.07
C SER A 21 -19.36 -29.49 -22.25
N VAL A 22 -20.00 -28.33 -22.26
CA VAL A 22 -19.31 -27.06 -22.06
C VAL A 22 -18.88 -27.15 -20.60
N GLU A 23 -17.86 -27.97 -20.34
CA GLU A 23 -16.97 -27.75 -19.23
C GLU A 23 -16.65 -26.27 -19.34
N ALA A 24 -17.11 -25.51 -18.34
CA ALA A 24 -16.80 -24.10 -18.25
C ALA A 24 -15.28 -24.04 -18.14
N GLN A 25 -14.62 -23.96 -19.29
CA GLN A 25 -13.18 -23.95 -19.36
C GLN A 25 -12.71 -22.73 -18.61
N ASN A 26 -11.71 -22.91 -17.76
CA ASN A 26 -10.98 -21.79 -17.19
C ASN A 26 -10.45 -20.99 -18.37
N CYS A 27 -10.99 -19.79 -18.58
CA CYS A 27 -10.65 -18.96 -19.71
C CYS A 27 -10.41 -17.52 -19.28
N TRP A 28 -9.76 -16.79 -20.18
CA TRP A 28 -9.50 -15.38 -20.04
C TRP A 28 -10.70 -14.60 -20.56
N ALA A 29 -11.33 -13.84 -19.67
CA ALA A 29 -12.25 -12.78 -20.06
C ALA A 29 -11.49 -11.69 -20.84
N PRO A 30 -12.20 -10.90 -21.67
CA PRO A 30 -11.60 -9.74 -22.34
C PRO A 30 -10.92 -8.83 -21.32
N ASP A 31 -9.72 -8.34 -21.68
CA ASP A 31 -8.95 -7.45 -20.82
C ASP A 31 -9.74 -6.17 -20.52
N ASP A 32 -9.67 -5.72 -19.27
CA ASP A 32 -10.25 -4.47 -18.84
C ASP A 32 -9.16 -3.40 -18.81
N ILE A 33 -9.24 -2.43 -19.72
CA ILE A 33 -8.27 -1.34 -19.82
C ILE A 33 -8.94 -0.07 -19.31
N GLN A 34 -8.50 0.38 -18.14
CA GLN A 34 -9.00 1.63 -17.58
C GLN A 34 -8.50 2.82 -18.41
N PRO A 35 -9.30 3.89 -18.55
CA PRO A 35 -8.82 5.11 -19.16
C PRO A 35 -7.62 5.63 -18.36
N PRO A 36 -6.58 6.14 -19.04
CA PRO A 36 -5.43 6.71 -18.36
C PRO A 36 -5.84 7.92 -17.52
N ASP A 37 -5.13 8.16 -16.42
CA ASP A 37 -5.32 9.38 -15.63
C ASP A 37 -5.19 10.63 -16.54
N PRO A 38 -6.07 11.65 -16.41
CA PRO A 38 -6.03 12.85 -17.25
C PRO A 38 -4.67 13.57 -17.28
N ALA A 39 -3.89 13.49 -16.19
CA ALA A 39 -2.54 14.06 -16.13
C ALA A 39 -1.55 13.30 -17.03
N VAL A 40 -1.74 12.00 -17.21
CA VAL A 40 -0.88 11.13 -18.03
C VAL A 40 -1.39 11.02 -19.47
N ALA A 41 -2.71 11.09 -19.69
CA ALA A 41 -3.37 10.99 -20.99
C ALA A 41 -2.88 12.03 -22.01
N LYS A 42 -2.41 13.19 -21.54
CA LYS A 42 -1.89 14.28 -22.39
C LYS A 42 -0.42 14.08 -22.82
N SER A 43 0.22 13.00 -22.39
CA SER A 43 1.65 12.76 -22.62
C SER A 43 1.88 11.67 -23.69
N ALA A 44 2.79 11.93 -24.63
CA ALA A 44 3.22 10.96 -25.67
C ALA A 44 3.67 9.58 -25.13
N PRO A 45 4.27 9.45 -23.93
CA PRO A 45 4.62 8.15 -23.34
C PRO A 45 3.43 7.23 -23.07
N ALA A 46 2.19 7.72 -22.99
CA ALA A 46 1.03 6.90 -22.62
C ALA A 46 0.78 5.72 -23.59
N ALA A 47 1.03 5.91 -24.89
CA ALA A 47 0.87 4.85 -25.89
C ALA A 47 1.94 3.75 -25.75
N GLU A 48 3.20 4.13 -25.55
CA GLU A 48 4.32 3.21 -25.30
C GLU A 48 4.08 2.42 -24.01
N TRP A 49 3.70 3.10 -22.93
CA TRP A 49 3.39 2.47 -21.65
C TRP A 49 2.22 1.49 -21.75
N MET A 50 1.22 1.78 -22.60
CA MET A 50 0.13 0.84 -22.87
C MET A 50 0.62 -0.40 -23.63
N GLN A 51 1.61 -0.27 -24.51
CA GLN A 51 2.25 -1.43 -25.15
C GLN A 51 3.03 -2.25 -24.12
N ASP A 52 3.80 -1.60 -23.25
CA ASP A 52 4.54 -2.25 -22.15
C ASP A 52 3.59 -2.99 -21.19
N LEU A 53 2.43 -2.39 -20.86
CA LEU A 53 1.38 -3.04 -20.08
C LEU A 53 0.78 -4.27 -20.77
N LYS A 54 0.53 -4.20 -22.07
CA LYS A 54 0.06 -5.34 -22.86
C LYS A 54 1.10 -6.46 -22.89
N ALA A 55 2.39 -6.12 -23.03
CA ALA A 55 3.48 -7.08 -22.98
C ALA A 55 3.55 -7.78 -21.61
N ALA A 56 3.52 -7.02 -20.51
CA ALA A 56 3.44 -7.59 -19.17
C ALA A 56 2.17 -8.45 -18.96
N GLY A 57 1.03 -8.00 -19.49
CA GLY A 57 -0.22 -8.77 -19.47
C GLY A 57 -0.14 -10.08 -20.24
N ALA A 58 0.59 -10.12 -21.36
CA ALA A 58 0.83 -11.34 -22.12
C ALA A 58 1.70 -12.33 -21.33
N VAL A 59 2.71 -11.84 -20.60
CA VAL A 59 3.52 -12.67 -19.68
C VAL A 59 2.64 -13.28 -18.57
N LEU A 60 1.71 -12.51 -18.00
CA LEU A 60 0.77 -13.07 -17.01
C LEU A 60 -0.16 -14.12 -17.63
N LYS A 61 -0.59 -13.89 -18.88
CA LYS A 61 -1.44 -14.83 -19.63
C LYS A 61 -0.74 -16.15 -19.95
N SER A 62 0.59 -16.19 -20.08
CA SER A 62 1.33 -17.41 -20.38
C SER A 62 1.55 -18.32 -19.16
N ILE A 63 1.21 -17.88 -17.94
CA ILE A 63 1.42 -18.67 -16.72
C ILE A 63 0.45 -19.85 -16.70
N ARG A 64 0.99 -21.07 -16.80
CA ARG A 64 0.21 -22.31 -16.90
C ARG A 64 -0.54 -22.59 -15.60
N THR A 65 0.11 -22.38 -14.45
CA THR A 65 -0.51 -22.60 -13.14
C THR A 65 -1.83 -21.84 -13.03
N LEU A 66 -1.89 -20.57 -13.46
CA LEU A 66 -3.12 -19.78 -13.43
C LEU A 66 -4.22 -20.35 -14.34
N GLN A 67 -3.87 -20.76 -15.55
CA GLN A 67 -4.82 -21.32 -16.52
C GLN A 67 -5.46 -22.64 -16.06
N THR A 68 -4.75 -23.39 -15.21
CA THR A 68 -5.19 -24.71 -14.74
C THR A 68 -5.99 -24.68 -13.43
N LEU A 69 -6.19 -23.49 -12.83
CA LEU A 69 -6.92 -23.38 -11.56
C LEU A 69 -8.39 -23.73 -11.75
N PRO A 70 -8.94 -24.72 -11.02
CA PRO A 70 -10.33 -25.10 -11.17
C PRO A 70 -11.27 -23.97 -10.74
N GLU A 71 -12.39 -23.84 -11.43
CA GLU A 71 -13.45 -22.89 -11.05
C GLU A 71 -13.00 -21.42 -10.99
N ILE A 72 -12.00 -21.06 -11.81
CA ILE A 72 -11.49 -19.68 -11.89
C ILE A 72 -11.58 -19.16 -13.33
N ARG A 73 -12.14 -17.95 -13.49
CA ARG A 73 -11.93 -17.13 -14.68
C ARG A 73 -10.88 -16.08 -14.41
N LEU A 74 -10.10 -15.76 -15.43
CA LEU A 74 -9.02 -14.79 -15.36
C LEU A 74 -9.37 -13.55 -16.17
N ARG A 75 -8.93 -12.38 -15.73
CA ARG A 75 -8.93 -11.16 -16.54
C ARG A 75 -7.71 -10.34 -16.21
N ASN A 76 -7.07 -9.76 -17.21
CA ASN A 76 -6.12 -8.69 -16.97
C ASN A 76 -6.88 -7.38 -16.79
N ASN A 77 -6.69 -6.72 -15.65
CA ASN A 77 -7.07 -5.33 -15.46
C ASN A 77 -5.81 -4.48 -15.63
N MET A 78 -5.85 -3.52 -16.55
CA MET A 78 -4.72 -2.64 -16.89
C MET A 78 -5.04 -1.21 -16.50
N TYR A 79 -4.08 -0.56 -15.86
CA TYR A 79 -4.20 0.80 -15.35
C TYR A 79 -2.92 1.58 -15.63
N LEU A 80 -3.06 2.77 -16.22
CA LEU A 80 -1.99 3.75 -16.34
C LEU A 80 -2.23 4.84 -15.30
N GLY A 81 -1.40 4.82 -14.25
CA GLY A 81 -1.60 5.57 -13.03
C GLY A 81 -1.03 6.97 -13.03
N TYR A 82 -1.06 7.60 -11.85
CA TYR A 82 -0.55 8.95 -11.63
C TYR A 82 0.97 8.93 -11.43
N PRO A 83 1.67 10.04 -11.74
CA PRO A 83 3.09 10.13 -11.48
C PRO A 83 3.39 10.15 -9.98
N MET A 84 4.32 9.31 -9.53
CA MET A 84 4.85 9.34 -8.16
C MET A 84 6.12 10.20 -8.05
N PRO A 85 6.30 10.97 -6.94
CA PRO A 85 7.53 11.71 -6.70
C PRO A 85 8.77 10.80 -6.80
N GLY A 86 9.77 11.21 -7.60
CA GLY A 86 11.02 10.47 -7.80
C GLY A 86 11.00 9.36 -8.86
N PHE A 87 9.82 8.78 -9.15
CA PHE A 87 9.65 7.65 -10.08
C PHE A 87 8.80 8.02 -11.33
N GLY A 88 8.11 9.15 -11.29
CA GLY A 88 7.19 9.64 -12.31
C GLY A 88 6.09 8.65 -12.64
N ASN A 89 5.70 8.49 -13.92
CA ASN A 89 4.52 7.70 -14.29
C ASN A 89 4.54 6.30 -13.69
N THR A 90 3.37 5.83 -13.25
CA THR A 90 3.18 4.46 -12.79
C THR A 90 2.19 3.74 -13.67
N ALA A 91 2.26 2.42 -13.66
CA ALA A 91 1.29 1.59 -14.35
C ALA A 91 1.19 0.24 -13.69
N ARG A 92 0.08 -0.45 -13.92
CA ARG A 92 -0.17 -1.76 -13.36
C ARG A 92 -0.97 -2.62 -14.32
N VAL A 93 -0.61 -3.89 -14.41
CA VAL A 93 -1.47 -4.95 -14.92
C VAL A 93 -1.68 -6.01 -13.86
N SER A 94 -2.93 -6.41 -13.70
CA SER A 94 -3.39 -7.34 -12.67
C SER A 94 -4.10 -8.52 -13.31
N ALA A 95 -3.54 -9.72 -13.21
CA ALA A 95 -4.27 -10.95 -13.52
C ALA A 95 -5.15 -11.31 -12.33
N ASN A 96 -6.44 -11.00 -12.43
CA ASN A 96 -7.43 -11.19 -11.37
C ASN A 96 -8.16 -12.53 -11.53
N LEU A 97 -8.39 -13.21 -10.40
CA LEU A 97 -9.03 -14.52 -10.34
C LEU A 97 -10.46 -14.38 -9.83
N TYR A 98 -11.43 -14.79 -10.65
CA TYR A 98 -12.85 -14.58 -10.42
C TYR A 98 -13.61 -15.90 -10.20
N PRO A 99 -14.39 -16.02 -9.11
CA PRO A 99 -15.14 -17.24 -8.77
C PRO A 99 -16.43 -17.42 -9.60
N PRO A 100 -17.02 -18.63 -9.67
CA PRO A 100 -18.10 -18.97 -10.61
C PRO A 100 -19.34 -18.08 -10.55
N HIS A 101 -19.71 -17.60 -9.37
CA HIS A 101 -20.91 -16.75 -9.23
C HIS A 101 -20.78 -15.37 -9.93
N THR A 102 -19.56 -14.97 -10.32
CA THR A 102 -19.28 -13.72 -11.05
C THR A 102 -19.29 -13.90 -12.57
N TRP A 103 -19.43 -15.13 -13.06
CA TRP A 103 -19.27 -15.46 -14.47
C TRP A 103 -20.51 -15.10 -15.30
N GLU A 104 -20.29 -14.67 -16.54
CA GLU A 104 -21.35 -14.38 -17.52
C GLU A 104 -20.99 -14.99 -18.88
N GLY A 105 -21.93 -15.70 -19.50
CA GLY A 105 -21.70 -16.36 -20.79
C GLY A 105 -20.49 -17.33 -20.79
N PRO A 106 -19.93 -17.65 -21.98
CA PRO A 106 -18.86 -18.63 -22.11
C PRO A 106 -17.54 -18.24 -21.41
N CYS A 107 -17.11 -16.97 -21.55
CA CYS A 107 -15.86 -16.45 -20.98
C CYS A 107 -15.98 -15.01 -20.43
N GLY A 108 -17.18 -14.50 -20.21
CA GLY A 108 -17.41 -13.16 -19.68
C GLY A 108 -17.45 -13.09 -18.16
N LEU A 109 -17.54 -11.86 -17.64
CA LEU A 109 -17.73 -11.57 -16.23
C LEU A 109 -18.89 -10.59 -16.08
N LYS A 110 -19.71 -10.81 -15.05
CA LYS A 110 -20.79 -9.89 -14.68
C LYS A 110 -20.23 -8.52 -14.32
N LYS A 111 -21.01 -7.47 -14.57
CA LYS A 111 -20.70 -6.13 -14.07
C LYS A 111 -20.48 -6.16 -12.55
N GLY A 112 -19.37 -5.58 -12.07
CA GLY A 112 -19.01 -5.57 -10.65
C GLY A 112 -18.29 -6.82 -10.16
N ALA A 113 -17.86 -7.74 -11.04
CA ALA A 113 -17.10 -8.93 -10.66
C ALA A 113 -15.83 -8.60 -9.84
N ASP A 114 -15.22 -7.42 -10.03
CA ASP A 114 -14.02 -6.97 -9.32
C ASP A 114 -14.17 -6.94 -7.79
N TYR A 115 -15.39 -6.75 -7.27
CA TYR A 115 -15.67 -6.79 -5.83
C TYR A 115 -15.51 -8.19 -5.21
N PHE A 116 -15.45 -9.24 -6.03
CA PHE A 116 -15.43 -10.64 -5.60
C PHE A 116 -14.12 -11.37 -5.98
N THR A 117 -13.08 -10.61 -6.32
CA THR A 117 -11.78 -11.16 -6.73
C THR A 117 -11.18 -11.99 -5.59
N LYS A 118 -10.82 -13.24 -5.89
CA LYS A 118 -10.30 -14.21 -4.91
C LYS A 118 -8.81 -14.08 -4.67
N ALA A 119 -8.08 -13.73 -5.71
CA ALA A 119 -6.63 -13.54 -5.70
C ALA A 119 -6.23 -12.73 -6.94
N HIS A 120 -5.01 -12.21 -6.94
CA HIS A 120 -4.48 -11.51 -8.08
C HIS A 120 -2.95 -11.55 -8.13
N LEU A 121 -2.42 -11.55 -9.35
CA LEU A 121 -1.00 -11.41 -9.63
C LEU A 121 -0.77 -10.08 -10.35
N HIS A 122 -0.02 -9.18 -9.73
CA HIS A 122 0.17 -7.81 -10.19
C HIS A 122 1.57 -7.59 -10.70
N VAL A 123 1.72 -7.00 -11.89
CA VAL A 123 2.95 -6.38 -12.35
C VAL A 123 2.75 -4.87 -12.26
N SER A 124 3.57 -4.20 -11.46
CA SER A 124 3.52 -2.74 -11.27
C SER A 124 4.81 -2.10 -11.73
N PHE A 125 4.71 -1.05 -12.54
CA PHE A 125 5.83 -0.25 -13.02
C PHE A 125 5.98 0.99 -12.14
N ASN A 126 7.19 1.22 -11.63
CA ASN A 126 7.54 2.41 -10.86
C ASN A 126 6.69 2.59 -9.59
N GLU A 127 6.15 1.50 -9.02
CA GLU A 127 5.36 1.50 -7.77
C GLU A 127 6.08 0.78 -6.62
N PRO A 128 7.19 1.34 -6.10
CA PRO A 128 7.95 0.72 -5.02
C PRO A 128 7.15 0.47 -3.75
N ARG A 129 6.09 1.25 -3.50
CA ARG A 129 5.25 1.09 -2.31
C ARG A 129 4.52 -0.26 -2.25
N ASN A 130 4.26 -0.90 -3.39
CA ASN A 130 3.57 -2.20 -3.40
C ASN A 130 4.41 -3.31 -2.73
N ILE A 131 5.73 -3.15 -2.71
CA ILE A 131 6.66 -4.09 -2.08
C ILE A 131 6.42 -4.17 -0.56
N PHE A 132 6.19 -3.01 0.05
CA PHE A 132 6.11 -2.87 1.49
C PHE A 132 4.64 -2.96 1.90
N ASN A 133 4.27 -4.02 2.64
CA ASN A 133 2.89 -4.24 3.04
C ASN A 133 2.33 -2.95 3.69
N ASN A 134 1.24 -2.41 3.16
CA ASN A 134 0.77 -1.04 3.38
C ASN A 134 0.42 -0.64 4.83
N HIS A 135 0.55 -1.52 5.84
CA HIS A 135 -0.32 -1.41 7.03
C HIS A 135 0.29 -1.62 8.42
N SER A 136 1.62 -1.62 8.64
CA SER A 136 2.06 -1.86 10.04
C SER A 136 3.26 -1.05 10.55
N TYR A 137 4.30 -0.77 9.75
CA TYR A 137 5.53 -0.19 10.31
C TYR A 137 6.28 0.69 9.29
N ALA A 138 5.62 1.72 8.77
CA ALA A 138 6.30 2.73 7.95
C ALA A 138 6.88 3.83 8.86
N VAL A 139 8.18 4.07 8.72
CA VAL A 139 8.87 5.22 9.34
C VAL A 139 8.94 6.31 8.28
N ARG A 140 8.07 7.32 8.39
CA ARG A 140 7.90 8.34 7.34
C ARG A 140 7.80 9.76 7.89
N ASP A 141 8.61 10.65 7.33
CA ASP A 141 8.45 12.10 7.40
C ASP A 141 8.92 12.74 6.06
N GLU A 142 9.14 14.05 6.05
CA GLU A 142 9.63 14.79 4.89
C GLU A 142 11.08 14.45 4.46
N GLN A 143 11.87 13.79 5.31
CA GLN A 143 13.29 13.47 5.03
C GLN A 143 13.55 11.96 4.91
N LEU A 144 12.69 11.11 5.45
CA LEU A 144 12.85 9.67 5.49
C LEU A 144 11.55 8.98 5.07
N ASP A 145 11.63 8.05 4.12
CA ASP A 145 10.57 7.10 3.79
C ASP A 145 11.16 5.69 3.88
N ALA A 146 10.92 5.03 5.00
CA ALA A 146 11.54 3.78 5.39
C ALA A 146 10.51 2.72 5.77
N TYR A 147 10.89 1.47 5.52
CA TYR A 147 10.03 0.30 5.64
C TYR A 147 10.78 -0.85 6.28
N LEU A 148 10.03 -1.84 6.77
CA LEU A 148 10.60 -3.12 7.13
C LEU A 148 11.13 -3.84 5.88
N GLU A 149 12.34 -4.36 5.98
CA GLU A 149 12.98 -5.14 4.94
C GLU A 149 12.16 -6.41 4.67
N PRO A 150 11.69 -6.62 3.43
CA PRO A 150 11.05 -7.88 3.06
C PRO A 150 12.01 -9.05 3.23
N GLN A 151 11.53 -10.15 3.79
CA GLN A 151 12.36 -11.35 3.98
C GLN A 151 12.68 -11.97 2.62
N ALA A 152 13.96 -12.04 2.26
CA ALA A 152 14.43 -12.84 1.14
C ALA A 152 14.36 -14.32 1.53
N LEU A 153 13.59 -15.12 0.80
CA LEU A 153 13.32 -16.51 1.17
C LEU A 153 13.97 -17.49 0.21
N GLU A 154 13.77 -17.30 -1.08
CA GLU A 154 14.29 -18.20 -2.12
C GLU A 154 14.60 -17.46 -3.42
N ARG A 155 15.27 -18.16 -4.33
CA ARG A 155 15.46 -17.69 -5.71
C ARG A 155 14.47 -18.36 -6.65
N VAL A 156 13.93 -17.58 -7.59
CA VAL A 156 13.06 -18.05 -8.68
C VAL A 156 13.71 -17.65 -10.00
N GLY A 157 14.31 -18.65 -10.66
CA GLY A 157 15.28 -18.39 -11.73
C GLY A 157 16.48 -17.62 -11.17
N GLU A 158 16.74 -16.44 -11.74
CA GLU A 158 17.83 -15.55 -11.30
C GLU A 158 17.38 -14.45 -10.33
N GLU A 159 16.09 -14.40 -10.00
CA GLU A 159 15.48 -13.37 -9.18
C GLU A 159 15.24 -13.84 -7.74
N ILE A 160 15.06 -12.89 -6.81
CA ILE A 160 14.76 -13.19 -5.40
C ILE A 160 13.25 -13.11 -5.17
N LEU A 161 12.68 -14.15 -4.57
CA LEU A 161 11.32 -14.17 -4.05
C LEU A 161 11.32 -13.68 -2.60
N TYR A 162 10.68 -12.54 -2.39
CA TYR A 162 10.50 -11.90 -1.10
C TYR A 162 9.14 -12.26 -0.49
N SER A 163 9.16 -12.64 0.79
CA SER A 163 7.97 -12.95 1.59
C SER A 163 6.95 -13.89 0.90
N HIS A 164 7.42 -14.86 0.10
CA HIS A 164 6.65 -15.79 -0.74
C HIS A 164 5.68 -15.16 -1.73
N ARG A 165 5.78 -13.84 -1.96
CA ARG A 165 4.72 -13.10 -2.68
C ARG A 165 5.22 -12.06 -3.65
N ALA A 166 6.49 -11.67 -3.60
CA ALA A 166 6.97 -10.56 -4.42
C ALA A 166 8.32 -10.84 -5.08
N VAL A 167 8.46 -10.42 -6.33
CA VAL A 167 9.73 -10.36 -7.06
C VAL A 167 9.92 -8.94 -7.57
N ILE A 168 11.15 -8.44 -7.51
CA ILE A 168 11.47 -7.06 -7.85
C ILE A 168 12.57 -7.05 -8.89
N LEU A 169 12.30 -6.38 -10.01
CA LEU A 169 13.25 -6.22 -11.09
C LEU A 169 13.69 -4.75 -11.16
N THR A 170 14.99 -4.55 -11.16
CA THR A 170 15.67 -3.25 -11.22
C THR A 170 16.62 -3.21 -12.41
N PRO A 171 17.04 -2.02 -12.89
CA PRO A 171 18.03 -1.89 -13.95
C PRO A 171 19.37 -2.43 -13.46
N ASP A 172 20.09 -3.16 -14.31
CA ASP A 172 21.40 -3.76 -14.01
C ASP A 172 21.46 -4.57 -12.69
N ARG A 173 20.30 -5.06 -12.22
CA ARG A 173 20.15 -5.76 -10.94
C ARG A 173 20.64 -4.96 -9.73
N LEU A 174 20.50 -3.64 -9.77
CA LEU A 174 20.72 -2.78 -8.61
C LEU A 174 19.88 -3.27 -7.42
N ALA A 175 20.42 -3.17 -6.21
CA ALA A 175 19.65 -3.48 -5.01
C ALA A 175 18.37 -2.60 -4.96
N PRO A 176 17.18 -3.17 -4.72
CA PRO A 176 15.92 -2.40 -4.70
C PRO A 176 15.85 -1.39 -3.56
N TRP A 177 16.59 -1.63 -2.48
CA TRP A 177 16.67 -0.79 -1.31
C TRP A 177 18.08 -0.76 -0.73
N VAL A 178 18.31 0.21 0.14
CA VAL A 178 19.52 0.35 0.95
C VAL A 178 19.14 0.35 2.44
N PRO A 179 20.05 -0.07 3.33
CA PRO A 179 19.84 0.02 4.77
C PRO A 179 19.53 1.46 5.21
N VAL A 180 18.58 1.62 6.13
CA VAL A 180 18.45 2.85 6.92
C VAL A 180 19.41 2.74 8.08
N THR A 181 20.23 3.75 8.28
CA THR A 181 21.20 3.76 9.38
C THR A 181 20.54 4.06 10.72
N VAL A 182 21.18 3.66 11.82
CA VAL A 182 20.77 4.02 13.19
C VAL A 182 20.69 5.53 13.34
N GLU A 183 21.66 6.27 12.79
CA GLU A 183 21.63 7.73 12.83
C GLU A 183 20.42 8.32 12.11
N GLU A 184 20.10 7.87 10.90
CA GLU A 184 18.92 8.34 10.16
C GLU A 184 17.62 8.10 10.92
N TYR A 185 17.47 6.91 11.53
CA TYR A 185 16.30 6.58 12.33
C TYR A 185 16.18 7.45 13.60
N LEU A 186 17.28 7.66 14.32
CA LEU A 186 17.26 8.47 15.53
C LEU A 186 17.01 9.95 15.24
N ARG A 187 17.51 10.46 14.10
CA ARG A 187 17.18 11.82 13.62
C ARG A 187 15.70 11.95 13.24
N PHE A 188 15.10 10.90 12.68
CA PHE A 188 13.65 10.85 12.50
C PHE A 188 12.92 10.95 13.85
N LYS A 189 13.34 10.19 14.87
CA LYS A 189 12.74 10.27 16.22
C LYS A 189 12.90 11.63 16.88
N GLU A 190 14.03 12.29 16.65
CA GLU A 190 14.26 13.66 17.12
C GLU A 190 13.24 14.63 16.50
N ARG A 191 13.06 14.58 15.18
CA ARG A 191 12.09 15.43 14.47
C ARG A 191 10.64 15.13 14.86
N GLU A 192 10.29 13.86 15.03
CA GLU A 192 8.97 13.43 15.51
C GLU A 192 8.67 14.04 16.89
N ALA A 193 9.60 13.88 17.84
CA ALA A 193 9.44 14.43 19.19
C ALA A 193 9.46 15.97 19.22
N GLN A 194 10.23 16.64 18.36
CA GLN A 194 10.20 18.10 18.21
C GLN A 194 8.84 18.59 17.70
N LYS A 195 8.24 17.92 16.72
CA LYS A 195 6.90 18.26 16.21
C LYS A 195 5.83 18.07 17.28
N GLU A 196 5.90 16.97 18.04
CA GLU A 196 4.99 16.73 19.16
C GLU A 196 5.14 17.79 20.25
N LEU A 197 6.37 18.13 20.65
CA LEU A 197 6.64 19.18 21.62
C LEU A 197 6.07 20.53 21.16
N ALA A 198 6.32 20.92 19.91
CA ALA A 198 5.79 22.17 19.36
C ALA A 198 4.26 22.22 19.37
N ASN A 199 3.59 21.08 19.12
CA ASN A 199 2.12 20.99 19.20
C ASN A 199 1.63 21.14 20.64
N ILE A 200 2.28 20.49 21.62
CA ILE A 200 1.91 20.61 23.04
C ILE A 200 2.16 22.05 23.54
N GLU A 201 3.28 22.66 23.17
CA GLU A 201 3.60 24.05 23.50
C GLU A 201 2.59 25.02 22.89
N LYS A 202 2.13 24.76 21.66
CA LYS A 202 1.03 25.51 21.04
C LYS A 202 -0.26 25.39 21.86
N THR A 203 -0.67 24.18 22.23
CA THR A 203 -1.84 23.96 23.09
C THR A 203 -1.69 24.66 24.44
N LEU A 204 -0.50 24.59 25.05
CA LEU A 204 -0.22 25.30 26.31
C LEU A 204 -0.36 26.82 26.15
N SER A 205 0.15 27.37 25.05
CA SER A 205 0.04 28.80 24.74
C SER A 205 -1.41 29.23 24.53
N GLU A 206 -2.22 28.42 23.82
CA GLU A 206 -3.66 28.67 23.60
C GLU A 206 -4.48 28.56 24.90
N MET A 207 -4.04 27.73 25.85
CA MET A 207 -4.66 27.64 27.19
C MET A 207 -4.30 28.83 28.08
N ILE A 208 -3.06 29.30 28.06
CA ILE A 208 -2.59 30.44 28.87
C ILE A 208 -3.09 31.77 28.30
N ASN A 209 -3.10 31.90 26.98
CA ASN A 209 -3.53 33.09 26.24
C ASN A 209 -4.66 32.71 25.29
N PRO A 210 -5.86 32.41 25.81
CA PRO A 210 -7.00 32.12 24.95
C PRO A 210 -7.30 33.32 24.04
N GLU A 211 -7.60 33.06 22.76
CA GLU A 211 -8.10 34.11 21.86
C GLU A 211 -9.28 34.83 22.53
N ASP A 212 -9.17 36.16 22.56
CA ASP A 212 -10.17 37.01 23.17
C ASP A 212 -11.37 37.18 22.24
N THR A 213 -12.32 36.25 22.33
CA THR A 213 -13.60 36.34 21.63
C THR A 213 -14.62 37.25 22.36
N SER A 214 -14.19 37.94 23.43
CA SER A 214 -15.10 38.81 24.22
C SER A 214 -15.65 39.98 23.40
N GLY A 215 -14.88 40.52 22.44
CA GLY A 215 -15.32 41.64 21.60
C GLY A 215 -16.56 41.31 20.74
N GLU A 216 -16.62 40.11 20.18
CA GLU A 216 -17.78 39.66 19.37
C GLU A 216 -19.00 39.36 20.24
N ALA A 217 -18.77 38.71 21.39
CA ALA A 217 -19.82 38.43 22.36
C ALA A 217 -20.40 39.72 22.96
N GLU A 218 -19.57 40.71 23.27
CA GLU A 218 -20.00 42.04 23.72
C GLU A 218 -20.76 42.80 22.64
N ALA A 219 -20.37 42.70 21.37
CA ALA A 219 -21.09 43.33 20.26
C ALA A 219 -22.50 42.72 20.09
N MET A 220 -22.62 41.39 20.16
CA MET A 220 -23.93 40.71 20.14
C MET A 220 -24.81 41.12 21.33
N LEU A 221 -24.23 41.20 22.53
CA LEU A 221 -24.93 41.64 23.74
C LEU A 221 -25.51 43.05 23.60
N ARG A 222 -24.75 44.00 23.03
CA ARG A 222 -25.21 45.38 22.81
C ARG A 222 -26.38 45.48 21.81
N GLU A 223 -26.48 44.58 20.85
CA GLU A 223 -27.60 44.53 19.90
C GLU A 223 -28.86 43.91 20.53
N PHE A 224 -28.72 42.84 21.31
CA PHE A 224 -29.85 42.27 22.06
C PHE A 224 -30.38 43.23 23.12
N GLU A 225 -29.53 44.04 23.75
CA GLU A 225 -29.98 45.04 24.73
C GLU A 225 -30.94 46.09 24.16
N LYS A 226 -30.87 46.35 22.85
CA LYS A 226 -31.75 47.30 22.15
C LYS A 226 -33.08 46.68 21.72
N THR A 227 -33.08 45.37 21.43
CA THR A 227 -34.20 44.69 20.78
C THR A 227 -34.97 43.75 21.72
N ASP A 228 -34.26 43.04 22.61
CA ASP A 228 -34.82 42.16 23.64
C ASP A 228 -33.92 42.14 24.91
N PRO A 229 -34.17 43.05 25.87
CA PRO A 229 -33.40 43.14 27.11
C PRO A 229 -33.45 41.87 27.99
N ALA A 230 -34.52 41.07 27.90
CA ALA A 230 -34.65 39.84 28.68
C ALA A 230 -33.72 38.76 28.11
N GLN A 231 -33.67 38.63 26.79
CA GLN A 231 -32.75 37.72 26.10
C GLN A 231 -31.29 38.13 26.30
N ALA A 232 -30.97 39.43 26.29
CA ALA A 232 -29.62 39.92 26.59
C ALA A 232 -29.14 39.51 27.99
N LYS A 233 -30.01 39.59 29.01
CA LYS A 233 -29.68 39.16 30.37
C LYS A 233 -29.39 37.66 30.46
N GLN A 234 -30.15 36.84 29.72
CA GLN A 234 -29.91 35.40 29.64
C GLN A 234 -28.58 35.08 28.95
N LEU A 235 -28.28 35.78 27.84
CA LEU A 235 -27.03 35.62 27.10
C LEU A 235 -25.81 36.04 27.93
N ARG A 236 -25.89 37.16 28.68
CA ARG A 236 -24.82 37.57 29.61
C ARG A 236 -24.52 36.49 30.65
N LYS A 237 -25.58 35.90 31.23
CA LYS A 237 -25.43 34.81 32.20
C LYS A 237 -24.76 33.58 31.59
N MET A 238 -25.17 33.17 30.38
CA MET A 238 -24.55 32.05 29.67
C MET A 238 -23.07 32.30 29.34
N ILE A 239 -22.71 33.52 28.92
CA ILE A 239 -21.32 33.91 28.64
C ILE A 239 -20.47 33.79 29.91
N GLU A 240 -20.96 34.30 31.03
CA GLU A 240 -20.24 34.23 32.31
C GLU A 240 -20.11 32.79 32.83
N GLU A 241 -21.16 31.98 32.71
CA GLU A 241 -21.13 30.56 33.08
C GLU A 241 -20.14 29.78 32.20
N ASN A 242 -20.14 30.04 30.89
CA ASN A 242 -19.20 29.44 29.95
C ASN A 242 -17.76 29.88 30.23
N LYS A 243 -17.53 31.15 30.53
CA LYS A 243 -16.21 31.69 30.91
C LYS A 243 -15.68 30.98 32.16
N LYS A 244 -16.49 30.92 33.22
CA LYS A 244 -16.12 30.24 34.47
C LYS A 244 -15.85 28.76 34.27
N THR A 245 -16.66 28.08 33.45
CA THR A 245 -16.48 26.65 33.14
C THR A 245 -15.20 26.41 32.36
N ARG A 246 -14.90 27.28 31.37
CA ARG A 246 -13.67 27.23 30.59
C ARG A 246 -12.43 27.50 31.46
N GLU A 247 -12.47 28.52 32.31
CA GLU A 247 -11.38 28.83 33.26
C GLU A 247 -11.09 27.66 34.20
N ALA A 248 -12.14 27.02 34.74
CA ALA A 248 -11.99 25.84 35.58
C ALA A 248 -11.38 24.66 34.80
N SER A 249 -11.84 24.40 33.58
CA SER A 249 -11.31 23.33 32.71
C SER A 249 -9.85 23.56 32.31
N ILE A 250 -9.46 24.81 32.03
CA ILE A 250 -8.07 25.19 31.78
C ILE A 250 -7.24 24.97 33.04
N ALA A 251 -7.68 25.45 34.20
CA ALA A 251 -6.97 25.30 35.47
C ALA A 251 -6.74 23.83 35.83
N GLU A 252 -7.71 22.96 35.53
CA GLU A 252 -7.61 21.51 35.72
C GLU A 252 -6.62 20.85 34.74
N SER A 253 -6.61 21.27 33.47
CA SER A 253 -5.78 20.64 32.43
C SER A 253 -4.34 21.17 32.40
N LEU A 254 -4.09 22.39 32.88
CA LEU A 254 -2.82 23.09 32.76
C LEU A 254 -1.63 22.34 33.40
N PRO A 255 -1.73 21.73 34.60
CA PRO A 255 -0.61 20.98 35.19
C PRO A 255 -0.20 19.79 34.33
N GLU A 256 -1.16 19.09 33.75
CA GLU A 256 -0.93 17.92 32.91
C GLU A 256 -0.24 18.31 31.59
N VAL A 257 -0.71 19.36 30.92
CA VAL A 257 -0.07 19.85 29.68
C VAL A 257 1.37 20.31 29.95
N ARG A 258 1.62 21.00 31.08
CA ARG A 258 2.98 21.38 31.49
C ARG A 258 3.87 20.17 31.73
N ARG A 259 3.36 19.14 32.41
CA ARG A 259 4.07 17.87 32.62
C ARG A 259 4.45 17.22 31.29
N GLN A 260 3.55 17.22 30.31
CA GLN A 260 3.82 16.69 28.97
C GLN A 260 4.94 17.44 28.24
N VAL A 261 4.99 18.78 28.35
CA VAL A 261 6.11 19.59 27.83
C VAL A 261 7.43 19.16 28.46
N GLU A 262 7.49 19.12 29.79
CA GLU A 262 8.71 18.74 30.52
C GLU A 262 9.17 17.30 30.21
N GLU A 263 8.23 16.37 30.05
CA GLU A 263 8.52 14.98 29.67
C GLU A 263 9.09 14.89 28.25
N LYS A 264 8.51 15.62 27.29
CA LYS A 264 9.02 15.64 25.92
C LYS A 264 10.37 16.34 25.81
N GLN A 265 10.60 17.41 26.56
CA GLN A 265 11.92 18.05 26.64
C GLN A 265 12.97 17.11 27.24
N ARG A 266 12.64 16.38 28.32
CA ARG A 266 13.53 15.35 28.89
C ARG A 266 13.81 14.22 27.91
N TYR A 267 12.80 13.75 27.18
CA TYR A 267 12.96 12.75 26.12
C TYR A 267 13.94 13.23 25.03
N LEU A 268 13.79 14.46 24.53
CA LEU A 268 14.69 15.03 23.52
C LEU A 268 16.13 15.16 24.03
N ALA A 269 16.32 15.62 25.27
CA ALA A 269 17.64 15.71 25.88
C ALA A 269 18.30 14.33 26.02
N ASP A 270 17.53 13.33 26.45
CA ASP A 270 18.01 11.95 26.57
C ASP A 270 18.34 11.33 25.19
N LEU A 271 17.50 11.55 24.18
CA LEU A 271 17.73 11.12 22.79
C LEU A 271 19.02 11.73 22.21
N ASN A 272 19.20 13.04 22.37
CA ASN A 272 20.39 13.73 21.89
C ASN A 272 21.66 13.27 22.63
N GLY A 273 21.56 13.05 23.95
CA GLY A 273 22.61 12.45 24.74
C GLY A 273 22.94 11.02 24.32
N TYR A 274 21.95 10.24 23.89
CA TYR A 274 22.16 8.89 23.36
C TYR A 274 22.86 8.91 22.00
N ILE A 275 22.39 9.73 21.04
CA ILE A 275 23.02 9.88 19.73
C ILE A 275 24.49 10.28 19.87
N ALA A 276 24.81 11.21 20.78
CA ALA A 276 26.18 11.68 21.02
C ALA A 276 27.12 10.59 21.59
N LYS A 277 26.58 9.57 22.25
CA LYS A 277 27.36 8.45 22.81
C LYS A 277 27.68 7.37 21.78
N LEU A 278 26.97 7.32 20.65
CA LEU A 278 27.17 6.30 19.62
C LEU A 278 28.47 6.57 18.84
N SER A 279 29.28 5.53 18.68
CA SER A 279 30.44 5.54 17.79
C SER A 279 30.02 5.71 16.32
N PRO A 280 30.93 6.16 15.43
CA PRO A 280 30.65 6.22 13.99
C PRO A 280 30.19 4.88 13.40
N ARG A 281 30.73 3.76 13.90
CA ARG A 281 30.35 2.42 13.47
C ARG A 281 28.91 2.07 13.89
N GLU A 282 28.51 2.41 15.11
CA GLU A 282 27.15 2.17 15.59
C GLU A 282 26.13 3.05 14.87
N ARG A 283 26.48 4.33 14.62
CA ARG A 283 25.64 5.25 13.84
C ARG A 283 25.41 4.77 12.42
N GLY A 284 26.44 4.23 11.77
CA GLY A 284 26.37 3.69 10.41
C GLY A 284 25.80 2.28 10.31
N ALA A 285 25.49 1.60 11.41
CA ALA A 285 24.85 0.29 11.38
C ALA A 285 23.40 0.40 10.88
N GLN A 286 22.86 -0.67 10.30
CA GLN A 286 21.46 -0.72 9.90
C GLN A 286 20.55 -0.63 11.14
N ALA A 287 19.57 0.26 11.11
CA ALA A 287 18.53 0.37 12.12
C ALA A 287 17.66 -0.89 12.13
N VAL A 288 17.43 -1.42 13.32
CA VAL A 288 16.60 -2.61 13.53
C VAL A 288 15.57 -2.29 14.60
N LEU A 289 14.29 -2.39 14.24
CA LEU A 289 13.18 -2.13 15.13
C LEU A 289 12.79 -3.37 15.91
N GLU A 290 12.24 -3.13 17.09
CA GLU A 290 11.56 -4.15 17.87
C GLU A 290 10.08 -4.15 17.50
N LEU A 291 9.54 -5.31 17.11
CA LEU A 291 8.17 -5.40 16.59
C LEU A 291 7.14 -5.82 17.65
N ASN A 292 7.58 -6.40 18.77
CA ASN A 292 6.68 -7.11 19.70
C ASN A 292 6.78 -6.72 21.17
N SER A 293 7.91 -6.19 21.66
CA SER A 293 8.14 -6.00 23.12
C SER A 293 8.02 -4.55 23.59
N GLY A 294 8.33 -3.56 22.74
CA GLY A 294 8.35 -2.15 23.16
C GLY A 294 9.40 -1.82 24.23
N GLU A 295 10.30 -2.75 24.53
CA GLU A 295 11.38 -2.64 25.52
C GLU A 295 12.62 -1.94 24.93
N GLY A 296 12.68 -1.86 23.60
CA GLY A 296 13.73 -1.23 22.83
C GLY A 296 13.79 0.27 23.08
N ARG A 297 14.99 0.77 23.42
CA ARG A 297 15.21 2.20 23.58
C ARG A 297 14.90 2.93 22.27
N TYR A 298 13.96 3.87 22.32
CA TYR A 298 13.40 4.58 21.16
C TYR A 298 12.78 3.67 20.08
N GLY A 299 12.35 2.46 20.44
CA GLY A 299 11.79 1.47 19.51
C GLY A 299 12.84 0.66 18.74
N MET A 300 14.13 0.86 19.00
CA MET A 300 15.20 0.04 18.41
C MET A 300 15.36 -1.27 19.17
N ALA A 301 15.46 -2.37 18.44
CA ALA A 301 15.66 -3.69 19.03
C ALA A 301 17.07 -3.86 19.62
N PRO A 302 17.18 -4.33 20.88
CA PRO A 302 18.44 -4.76 21.45
C PRO A 302 19.17 -5.80 20.59
N ALA A 303 20.49 -5.88 20.72
CA ALA A 303 21.26 -6.93 20.06
C ALA A 303 20.79 -8.31 20.54
N GLY A 304 20.44 -9.19 19.60
CA GLY A 304 20.03 -10.56 19.90
C GLY A 304 18.57 -10.76 20.34
N SER A 305 17.73 -9.72 20.34
CA SER A 305 16.30 -9.90 20.65
C SER A 305 15.57 -10.67 19.53
N ALA A 306 14.50 -11.39 19.91
CA ALA A 306 13.58 -12.01 18.95
C ALA A 306 12.60 -10.95 18.42
N GLY A 307 12.00 -11.16 17.23
CA GLY A 307 10.99 -10.24 16.68
C GLY A 307 11.56 -8.91 16.19
N ARG A 308 12.65 -8.97 15.43
CA ARG A 308 13.39 -7.81 14.91
C ARG A 308 13.04 -7.52 13.46
N GLY A 309 12.80 -6.25 13.15
CA GLY A 309 12.54 -5.76 11.80
C GLY A 309 13.64 -4.83 11.32
N LYS A 310 14.42 -5.23 10.31
CA LYS A 310 15.44 -4.36 9.71
C LYS A 310 14.76 -3.24 8.93
N LEU A 311 15.26 -2.00 9.04
CA LEU A 311 14.77 -0.89 8.24
C LEU A 311 15.57 -0.71 6.95
N VAL A 312 14.84 -0.45 5.88
CA VAL A 312 15.38 -0.15 4.56
C VAL A 312 14.61 1.01 3.94
N LYS A 313 15.27 1.73 3.05
CA LYS A 313 14.67 2.78 2.21
C LYS A 313 14.97 2.47 0.76
N LEU A 314 14.17 2.99 -0.16
CA LEU A 314 14.41 2.76 -1.58
C LEU A 314 15.81 3.20 -1.98
N ASN A 315 16.43 2.42 -2.87
CA ASN A 315 17.76 2.74 -3.34
C ASN A 315 17.68 4.05 -4.14
N PRO A 316 18.39 5.11 -3.73
CA PRO A 316 18.32 6.40 -4.41
C PRO A 316 18.79 6.33 -5.87
N ALA A 317 19.61 5.35 -6.24
CA ALA A 317 20.01 5.13 -7.64
C ALA A 317 18.83 4.79 -8.57
N LEU A 318 17.71 4.32 -8.01
CA LEU A 318 16.47 4.02 -8.73
C LEU A 318 15.56 5.24 -8.91
N SER A 319 15.83 6.35 -8.22
CA SER A 319 15.08 7.61 -8.33
C SER A 319 15.91 8.61 -9.14
N GLN A 320 15.54 8.86 -10.40
CA GLN A 320 16.31 9.74 -11.30
C GLN A 320 15.62 11.08 -11.65
N GLY A 321 14.71 11.55 -10.80
CA GLY A 321 14.02 12.83 -11.01
C GLY A 321 13.21 12.85 -12.32
N GLU A 322 13.20 13.98 -13.04
CA GLU A 322 12.38 14.12 -14.26
C GLU A 322 12.68 13.11 -15.37
N LYS A 323 13.90 12.58 -15.45
CA LYS A 323 14.27 11.53 -16.42
C LYS A 323 13.57 10.19 -16.12
N ALA A 324 13.21 9.94 -14.85
CA ALA A 324 12.45 8.76 -14.44
C ALA A 324 11.02 8.77 -14.99
N ALA A 325 10.43 9.95 -15.23
CA ALA A 325 9.01 10.07 -15.54
C ALA A 325 8.55 9.46 -16.86
N ARG A 326 9.49 9.05 -17.73
CA ARG A 326 9.17 8.45 -19.03
C ARG A 326 9.56 6.98 -19.14
N ARG A 327 10.23 6.42 -18.14
CA ARG A 327 10.89 5.11 -18.25
C ARG A 327 10.44 4.18 -17.13
N ILE A 328 10.35 2.88 -17.45
CA ILE A 328 10.13 1.85 -16.45
C ILE A 328 11.49 1.56 -15.82
N GLN A 329 11.66 1.92 -14.56
CA GLN A 329 12.90 1.74 -13.81
C GLN A 329 12.76 0.65 -12.74
N LEU A 330 11.54 0.34 -12.35
CA LEU A 330 11.24 -0.66 -11.34
C LEU A 330 10.04 -1.47 -11.81
N ILE A 331 10.14 -2.79 -11.75
CA ILE A 331 9.00 -3.68 -11.91
C ILE A 331 8.83 -4.45 -10.62
N VAL A 332 7.63 -4.36 -10.03
CA VAL A 332 7.24 -5.14 -8.86
C VAL A 332 6.20 -6.14 -9.30
N LEU A 333 6.56 -7.43 -9.26
CA LEU A 333 5.62 -8.53 -9.45
C LEU A 333 5.17 -9.00 -8.06
N GLN A 334 3.86 -9.03 -7.81
CA GLN A 334 3.33 -9.38 -6.49
C GLN A 334 2.06 -10.21 -6.57
N SER A 335 2.00 -11.28 -5.78
CA SER A 335 0.79 -12.07 -5.59
C SER A 335 0.06 -11.68 -4.31
N PHE A 336 -1.27 -11.71 -4.38
CA PHE A 336 -2.14 -11.63 -3.22
C PHE A 336 -3.26 -12.66 -3.36
N ALA A 337 -3.63 -13.28 -2.25
CA ALA A 337 -4.73 -14.22 -2.19
C ALA A 337 -5.60 -13.89 -0.98
N ASN A 338 -6.85 -13.51 -1.23
CA ASN A 338 -7.87 -13.36 -0.18
C ASN A 338 -8.37 -14.73 0.27
N ASP A 339 -8.33 -15.71 -0.64
CA ASP A 339 -8.65 -17.11 -0.37
C ASP A 339 -7.38 -17.89 -0.01
N PRO A 340 -7.25 -18.45 1.20
CA PRO A 340 -6.06 -19.20 1.62
C PRO A 340 -5.72 -20.38 0.70
N SER A 341 -6.73 -21.00 0.06
CA SER A 341 -6.51 -22.12 -0.87
C SER A 341 -5.74 -21.72 -2.13
N LEU A 342 -5.71 -20.43 -2.45
CA LEU A 342 -4.99 -19.88 -3.60
C LEU A 342 -3.58 -19.40 -3.25
N GLY A 343 -3.17 -19.37 -1.98
CA GLY A 343 -1.84 -18.89 -1.58
C GLY A 343 -0.69 -19.65 -2.24
N GLU A 344 -0.70 -20.98 -2.15
CA GLU A 344 0.34 -21.82 -2.75
C GLU A 344 0.29 -21.78 -4.30
N PRO A 345 -0.87 -21.93 -4.98
CA PRO A 345 -0.93 -21.77 -6.43
C PRO A 345 -0.42 -20.41 -6.92
N MET A 346 -0.72 -19.32 -6.21
CA MET A 346 -0.22 -17.99 -6.57
C MET A 346 1.30 -17.85 -6.37
N THR A 347 1.84 -18.50 -5.34
CA THR A 347 3.30 -18.57 -5.13
C THR A 347 3.97 -19.38 -6.24
N ARG A 348 3.35 -20.48 -6.67
CA ARG A 348 3.82 -21.31 -7.79
C ARG A 348 3.76 -20.56 -9.12
N ALA A 349 2.71 -19.78 -9.36
CA ALA A 349 2.56 -18.93 -10.53
C ALA A 349 3.74 -17.95 -10.68
N LEU A 350 4.28 -17.41 -9.58
CA LEU A 350 5.48 -16.57 -9.63
C LEU A 350 6.67 -17.32 -10.25
N ARG A 351 6.85 -18.61 -9.96
CA ARG A 351 7.98 -19.41 -10.46
C ARG A 351 7.93 -19.69 -11.97
N GLU A 352 6.78 -19.50 -12.60
CA GLU A 352 6.58 -19.73 -14.04
C GLU A 352 6.69 -18.45 -14.88
N VAL A 353 6.90 -17.29 -14.24
CA VAL A 353 6.96 -16.00 -14.94
C VAL A 353 8.21 -15.91 -15.79
N ASP A 354 8.05 -15.42 -17.03
CA ASP A 354 9.18 -15.03 -17.88
C ASP A 354 9.76 -13.70 -17.40
N TYR A 355 10.66 -13.77 -16.42
CA TYR A 355 11.34 -12.60 -15.87
C TYR A 355 12.25 -11.89 -16.88
N ALA A 356 12.76 -12.61 -17.89
CA ALA A 356 13.59 -12.01 -18.93
C ALA A 356 12.76 -11.07 -19.79
N GLU A 357 11.54 -11.46 -20.15
CA GLU A 357 10.62 -10.61 -20.91
C GLU A 357 10.19 -9.39 -20.10
N LEU A 358 9.85 -9.55 -18.82
CA LEU A 358 9.55 -8.40 -17.96
C LEU A 358 10.75 -7.46 -17.84
N ARG A 359 11.96 -7.99 -17.69
CA ARG A 359 13.19 -7.19 -17.56
C ARG A 359 13.50 -6.36 -18.81
N ARG A 360 13.13 -6.82 -20.01
CA ARG A 360 13.29 -6.05 -21.26
C ARG A 360 12.48 -4.76 -21.28
N LEU A 361 11.43 -4.66 -20.44
CA LEU A 361 10.63 -3.45 -20.32
C LEU A 361 11.35 -2.34 -19.53
N ILE A 362 12.39 -2.69 -18.75
CA ILE A 362 13.18 -1.72 -17.97
C ILE A 362 14.12 -0.96 -18.91
N ARG A 363 14.09 0.38 -18.86
CA ARG A 363 14.83 1.26 -19.79
C ARG A 363 15.35 2.56 -19.16
#